data_AF-A0A0F9LN64-F1
#
_entry.id   AF-A0A0F9LN64-F1
#
_cell.length_a   1.000
_cell.length_b   1.000
_cell.length_c   1.000
_cell.angle_alpha   90.00
_cell.angle_beta   90.00
_cell.angle_gamma   90.00
#
_symmetry.space_group_name_H-M   'P 1'
#
loop_
_entity.id
_entity.type
_entity.pdbx_description
1 polymer ?
#
loop_
_entity_poly.entity_id
_entity_poly.type
_entity_poly.pdbx_seq_one_letter_code
_entity_poly.pdbx_strand_id
1 'polypeptide(L)'
;MTFKINDYLTLKKEHGETLIYLGGKKFNQCKSLFMVTSIEAASRFDSIDSLILNSPHIDHSSINPQTKFWAHCSNLQAWAENNYDTKLLDSSLSFPLLKELQRLGDKVAQKIFKEEIGKRLMSGEISVAIFLMNEGYLDFLTQNELDSVFGSPNFKLFNNIFDIYKDNYNISFDLYCDVLDLYKKYSEYFFPSLKQKLHHIFKTRSVEDLIIVKTSQLWTSLLNDDFYEMLNDGLLENILITLTQSNFDELNEFINNDFAGSIFPENIDALVEDIIRLHVLKIFRKKEINIIIILLKLRLYFYLNEKDLRKIIVTHFDLLFKVISIIENENNEKFYEIINDFLDYFHKFNIIDKK
;
A
#
# COMPACT_ATOMS: atom_id res chain seq x y z
N MET A 1 -41.71 2.21 26.20
CA MET A 1 -41.12 1.13 27.03
C MET A 1 -39.61 1.32 27.04
N THR A 2 -38.94 1.10 28.16
CA THR A 2 -37.49 1.32 28.28
C THR A 2 -36.82 0.05 28.80
N PHE A 3 -35.68 -0.31 28.21
CA PHE A 3 -34.85 -1.45 28.61
C PHE A 3 -33.39 -0.98 28.75
N LYS A 4 -32.86 -0.98 29.97
CA LYS A 4 -31.48 -0.57 30.25
C LYS A 4 -30.58 -1.81 30.19
N ILE A 5 -29.57 -1.79 29.33
CA ILE A 5 -28.60 -2.90 29.21
C ILE A 5 -27.44 -2.68 30.17
N ASN A 6 -26.85 -1.48 30.14
CA ASN A 6 -25.81 -1.08 31.07
C ASN A 6 -25.89 0.43 31.32
N ASP A 7 -24.89 1.01 32.00
CA ASP A 7 -24.91 2.43 32.36
C ASP A 7 -24.88 3.39 31.17
N TYR A 8 -24.39 2.93 30.02
CA TYR A 8 -24.25 3.73 28.82
C TYR A 8 -25.30 3.38 27.77
N LEU A 9 -25.78 2.13 27.69
CA LEU A 9 -26.63 1.60 26.61
C LEU A 9 -28.06 1.32 27.09
N THR A 10 -29.03 1.94 26.43
CA THR A 10 -30.46 1.77 26.72
C THR A 10 -31.26 1.68 25.42
N LEU A 11 -32.27 0.83 25.37
CA LEU A 11 -33.25 0.79 24.29
C LEU A 11 -34.58 1.37 24.74
N LYS A 12 -35.24 2.11 23.86
CA LYS A 12 -36.61 2.59 24.08
C LYS A 12 -37.49 2.24 22.90
N LYS A 13 -38.71 1.82 23.21
CA LYS A 13 -39.79 1.68 22.23
C LYS A 13 -40.60 2.97 22.21
N GLU A 14 -40.54 3.70 21.11
CA GLU A 14 -41.17 5.01 20.89
C GLU A 14 -41.85 4.99 19.52
N HIS A 15 -43.12 5.39 19.44
CA HIS A 15 -43.90 5.43 18.18
C HIS A 15 -43.91 4.12 17.35
N GLY A 16 -43.79 2.97 18.01
CA GLY A 16 -43.75 1.67 17.33
C GLY A 16 -42.36 1.26 16.82
N GLU A 17 -41.36 2.11 16.99
CA GLU A 17 -39.97 1.84 16.62
C GLU A 17 -39.12 1.49 17.85
N THR A 18 -38.02 0.77 17.60
CA THR A 18 -37.00 0.49 18.63
C THR A 18 -35.82 1.43 18.41
N LEU A 19 -35.52 2.25 19.40
CA LEU A 19 -34.47 3.25 19.34
C LEU A 19 -33.38 2.94 20.36
N ILE A 20 -32.12 3.04 19.92
CA ILE A 20 -30.94 2.85 20.77
C ILE A 20 -30.51 4.21 21.32
N TYR A 21 -30.15 4.24 22.59
CA TYR A 21 -29.64 5.42 23.29
C TYR A 21 -28.29 5.10 23.94
N LEU A 22 -27.31 5.99 23.74
CA LEU A 22 -25.97 5.94 24.32
C LEU A 22 -25.74 7.19 25.19
N GLY A 23 -25.48 7.01 26.48
CA GLY A 23 -25.29 8.13 27.43
C GLY A 23 -26.51 9.07 27.45
N GLY A 24 -27.71 8.54 27.22
CA GLY A 24 -28.96 9.31 27.13
C GLY A 24 -29.21 9.99 25.77
N LYS A 25 -28.28 9.92 24.81
CA LYS A 25 -28.45 10.49 23.46
C LYS A 25 -28.92 9.41 22.47
N LYS A 26 -29.84 9.76 21.57
CA LYS A 26 -30.31 8.85 20.51
C LYS A 26 -29.18 8.49 19.56
N PHE A 27 -28.97 7.19 19.33
CA PHE A 27 -27.98 6.65 18.40
C PHE A 27 -28.65 6.38 17.03
N ASN A 28 -28.25 7.13 16.00
CA ASN A 28 -28.98 7.19 14.73
C ASN A 28 -28.44 6.28 13.61
N GLN A 29 -27.39 5.50 13.84
CA GLN A 29 -26.75 4.68 12.79
C GLN A 29 -27.37 3.27 12.61
N CYS A 30 -28.52 2.98 13.20
CA CYS A 30 -29.18 1.68 13.05
C CYS A 30 -30.12 1.67 11.84
N LYS A 31 -29.68 1.14 10.69
CA LYS A 31 -30.55 0.95 9.51
C LYS A 31 -31.35 -0.36 9.54
N SER A 32 -30.86 -1.42 10.18
CA SER A 32 -31.58 -2.70 10.36
C SER A 32 -30.77 -3.66 11.24
N LEU A 33 -31.20 -3.90 12.48
CA LEU A 33 -30.58 -4.94 13.32
C LEU A 33 -31.12 -6.31 12.87
N PHE A 34 -30.25 -7.18 12.37
CA PHE A 34 -30.62 -8.57 12.09
C PHE A 34 -30.76 -9.37 13.39
N MET A 35 -31.75 -10.26 13.44
CA MET A 35 -31.96 -11.14 14.60
C MET A 35 -31.06 -12.36 14.51
N VAL A 36 -30.12 -12.51 15.44
CA VAL A 36 -29.32 -13.73 15.58
C VAL A 36 -30.09 -14.71 16.45
N THR A 37 -30.45 -15.87 15.90
CA THR A 37 -31.34 -16.84 16.53
C THR A 37 -30.61 -17.86 17.42
N SER A 38 -29.28 -17.89 17.46
CA SER A 38 -28.51 -18.80 18.33
C SER A 38 -27.03 -18.43 18.50
N ILE A 39 -26.55 -18.42 19.75
CA ILE A 39 -25.13 -18.27 20.13
C ILE A 39 -24.29 -19.47 19.63
N GLU A 40 -24.88 -20.66 19.53
CA GLU A 40 -24.22 -21.88 19.03
C GLU A 40 -24.02 -21.86 17.51
N ALA A 41 -24.81 -21.06 16.78
CA ALA A 41 -24.58 -20.81 15.37
C ALA A 41 -23.42 -19.82 15.17
N ALA A 42 -23.33 -18.76 15.99
CA ALA A 42 -22.27 -17.75 15.91
C ALA A 42 -20.85 -18.32 16.17
N SER A 43 -20.73 -19.39 16.96
CA SER A 43 -19.44 -20.01 17.26
C SER A 43 -18.83 -20.83 16.10
N ARG A 44 -19.64 -21.17 15.07
CA ARG A 44 -19.19 -21.92 13.89
C ARG A 44 -18.69 -21.03 12.74
N PHE A 45 -18.80 -19.71 12.89
CA PHE A 45 -18.48 -18.73 11.86
C PHE A 45 -17.54 -17.65 12.42
N ASP A 46 -16.74 -17.05 11.55
CA ASP A 46 -15.77 -16.02 11.96
C ASP A 46 -16.44 -14.70 12.36
N SER A 47 -17.64 -14.41 11.82
CA SER A 47 -18.49 -13.27 12.19
C SER A 47 -19.98 -13.53 11.87
N ILE A 48 -20.89 -12.76 12.48
CA ILE A 48 -22.31 -12.76 12.09
C ILE A 48 -22.54 -12.32 10.65
N ASP A 49 -21.68 -11.46 10.10
CA ASP A 49 -21.82 -10.98 8.73
C ASP A 49 -21.78 -12.15 7.74
N SER A 50 -20.95 -13.17 8.02
CA SER A 50 -20.86 -14.39 7.21
C SER A 50 -22.09 -15.31 7.34
N LEU A 51 -22.84 -15.22 8.46
CA LEU A 51 -24.12 -15.91 8.64
C LEU A 51 -25.25 -15.21 7.89
N ILE A 52 -25.27 -13.86 7.91
CA ILE A 52 -26.33 -13.06 7.27
C ILE A 52 -26.32 -13.25 5.75
N LEU A 53 -25.13 -13.32 5.13
CA LEU A 53 -24.97 -13.59 3.69
C LEU A 53 -25.59 -14.93 3.23
N ASN A 54 -25.72 -15.90 4.14
CA ASN A 54 -26.20 -17.26 3.84
C ASN A 54 -27.60 -17.55 4.40
N SER A 55 -28.22 -16.59 5.10
CA SER A 55 -29.54 -16.79 5.72
C SER A 55 -30.65 -16.40 4.75
N PRO A 56 -31.72 -17.21 4.60
CA PRO A 56 -32.89 -16.79 3.82
C PRO A 56 -33.44 -15.49 4.41
N HIS A 57 -33.68 -14.48 3.56
CA HIS A 57 -34.30 -13.22 3.97
C HIS A 57 -35.62 -13.51 4.71
N ILE A 58 -35.58 -13.42 6.04
CA ILE A 58 -36.78 -13.54 6.86
C ILE A 58 -37.55 -12.23 6.66
N ASP A 59 -38.73 -12.32 6.05
CA ASP A 59 -39.62 -11.18 5.92
C ASP A 59 -40.12 -10.75 7.31
N HIS A 60 -39.46 -9.72 7.86
CA HIS A 60 -39.74 -9.18 9.18
C HIS A 60 -40.99 -8.29 9.20
N SER A 61 -41.68 -8.06 8.07
CA SER A 61 -42.90 -7.23 8.03
C SER A 61 -44.03 -7.81 8.89
N SER A 62 -44.02 -9.13 9.12
CA SER A 62 -45.03 -9.88 9.87
C SER A 62 -44.85 -9.88 11.40
N ILE A 63 -43.68 -9.46 11.91
CA ILE A 63 -43.39 -9.50 13.35
C ILE A 63 -43.90 -8.23 14.03
N ASN A 64 -44.73 -8.38 15.06
CA ASN A 64 -45.27 -7.23 15.77
C ASN A 64 -44.14 -6.38 16.41
N PRO A 65 -44.33 -5.05 16.58
CA PRO A 65 -43.30 -4.16 17.10
C PRO A 65 -42.80 -4.50 18.51
N GLN A 66 -43.61 -5.17 19.34
CA GLN A 66 -43.22 -5.55 20.69
C GLN A 66 -42.22 -6.71 20.69
N THR A 67 -42.46 -7.72 19.86
CA THR A 67 -41.57 -8.86 19.68
C THR A 67 -40.23 -8.41 19.09
N LYS A 68 -40.24 -7.51 18.09
CA LYS A 68 -39.00 -6.90 17.56
C LYS A 68 -38.20 -6.18 18.64
N PHE A 69 -38.87 -5.35 19.44
CA PHE A 69 -38.23 -4.63 20.54
C PHE A 69 -37.50 -5.58 21.49
N TRP A 70 -38.18 -6.64 21.93
CA TRP A 70 -37.57 -7.63 22.83
C TRP A 70 -36.42 -8.39 22.16
N ALA A 71 -36.55 -8.77 20.89
CA ALA A 71 -35.46 -9.41 20.17
C ALA A 71 -34.21 -8.51 20.07
N HIS A 72 -34.39 -7.21 19.77
CA HIS A 72 -33.29 -6.25 19.79
C HIS A 72 -32.65 -6.09 21.18
N CYS A 73 -33.48 -6.04 22.23
CA CYS A 73 -32.98 -5.99 23.62
C CYS A 73 -32.13 -7.21 23.94
N SER A 74 -32.62 -8.41 23.63
CA SER A 74 -31.90 -9.66 23.89
C SER A 74 -30.58 -9.74 23.13
N ASN A 75 -30.53 -9.34 21.85
CA ASN A 75 -29.29 -9.36 21.07
C ASN A 75 -28.24 -8.39 21.63
N LEU A 76 -28.64 -7.14 21.90
CA LEU A 76 -27.71 -6.14 22.44
C LEU A 76 -27.31 -6.45 23.89
N GLN A 77 -28.19 -7.05 24.68
CA GLN A 77 -27.87 -7.52 26.02
C GLN A 77 -26.84 -8.66 25.96
N ALA A 78 -27.08 -9.68 25.14
CA ALA A 78 -26.13 -10.78 24.96
C ALA A 78 -24.77 -10.26 24.46
N TRP A 79 -24.76 -9.32 23.51
CA TRP A 79 -23.54 -8.66 23.05
C TRP A 79 -22.79 -7.96 24.19
N ALA A 80 -23.49 -7.15 25.00
CA ALA A 80 -22.87 -6.43 26.12
C ALA A 80 -22.39 -7.35 27.25
N GLU A 81 -23.16 -8.39 27.59
CA GLU A 81 -22.80 -9.37 28.64
C GLU A 81 -21.61 -10.24 28.25
N ASN A 82 -21.38 -10.43 26.95
CA ASN A 82 -20.23 -11.16 26.41
C ASN A 82 -19.07 -10.21 26.05
N ASN A 83 -18.88 -9.14 26.84
CA ASN A 83 -17.79 -8.18 26.67
C ASN A 83 -17.70 -7.61 25.26
N TYR A 84 -18.85 -7.30 24.65
CA TYR A 84 -18.95 -6.72 23.31
C TYR A 84 -18.35 -7.57 22.19
N ASP A 85 -18.38 -8.91 22.31
CA ASP A 85 -17.93 -9.82 21.26
C ASP A 85 -18.59 -9.49 19.91
N THR A 86 -17.80 -8.99 18.95
CA THR A 86 -18.27 -8.56 17.63
C THR A 86 -18.80 -9.71 16.77
N LYS A 87 -18.63 -10.96 17.21
CA LYS A 87 -19.30 -12.14 16.63
C LYS A 87 -20.75 -12.29 17.06
N LEU A 88 -21.24 -11.49 18.00
CA LEU A 88 -22.62 -11.54 18.51
C LEU A 88 -23.50 -10.39 18.00
N LEU A 89 -22.91 -9.41 17.32
CA LEU A 89 -23.63 -8.31 16.71
C LEU A 89 -23.01 -7.91 15.37
N ASP A 90 -23.85 -7.75 14.34
CA ASP A 90 -23.46 -7.32 12.99
C ASP A 90 -22.47 -6.14 13.01
N SER A 91 -21.41 -6.22 12.20
CA SER A 91 -20.30 -5.27 12.26
C SER A 91 -20.69 -3.84 11.90
N SER A 92 -21.73 -3.66 11.09
CA SER A 92 -22.28 -2.34 10.73
C SER A 92 -22.91 -1.62 11.91
N LEU A 93 -23.26 -2.35 12.98
CA LEU A 93 -23.78 -1.78 14.22
C LEU A 93 -22.78 -1.88 15.38
N SER A 94 -22.14 -3.02 15.57
CA SER A 94 -21.24 -3.24 16.71
C SER A 94 -20.05 -2.28 16.70
N PHE A 95 -19.48 -2.01 15.53
CA PHE A 95 -18.32 -1.13 15.42
C PHE A 95 -18.65 0.35 15.74
N PRO A 96 -19.72 0.94 15.19
CA PRO A 96 -20.21 2.24 15.65
C PRO A 96 -20.59 2.33 17.12
N LEU A 97 -21.24 1.29 17.68
CA LEU A 97 -21.60 1.28 19.10
C LEU A 97 -20.36 1.29 19.98
N LEU A 98 -19.35 0.48 19.66
CA LEU A 98 -18.06 0.46 20.35
C LEU A 98 -17.38 1.83 20.34
N LYS A 99 -17.36 2.51 19.18
CA LYS A 99 -16.80 3.86 19.04
C LYS A 99 -17.44 4.82 20.03
N GLU A 100 -18.77 4.86 20.08
CA GLU A 100 -19.51 5.80 20.94
C GLU A 100 -19.47 5.39 22.43
N LEU A 101 -19.53 4.10 22.74
CA LEU A 101 -19.36 3.61 24.12
C LEU A 101 -17.99 3.97 24.69
N GLN A 102 -16.92 3.87 23.89
CA GLN A 102 -15.60 4.27 24.39
C GLN A 102 -15.51 5.79 24.63
N ARG A 103 -16.20 6.61 23.83
CA ARG A 103 -16.25 8.06 24.04
C ARG A 103 -16.98 8.43 25.33
N LEU A 104 -17.91 7.58 25.76
CA LEU A 104 -18.59 7.71 27.05
C LEU A 104 -17.77 7.18 28.23
N GLY A 105 -16.57 6.62 27.99
CA GLY A 105 -15.66 6.15 29.03
C GLY A 105 -15.82 4.68 29.41
N ASP A 106 -16.55 3.88 28.63
CA ASP A 106 -16.60 2.44 28.83
C ASP A 106 -15.24 1.79 28.47
N LYS A 107 -14.52 1.34 29.51
CA LYS A 107 -13.17 0.75 29.38
C LYS A 107 -13.17 -0.60 28.65
N VAL A 108 -14.24 -1.38 28.78
CA VAL A 108 -14.34 -2.66 28.07
C VAL A 108 -14.58 -2.38 26.59
N ALA A 109 -15.49 -1.48 26.26
CA ALA A 109 -15.72 -1.06 24.88
C ALA A 109 -14.47 -0.42 24.26
N GLN A 110 -13.73 0.42 24.99
CA GLN A 110 -12.46 0.99 24.56
C GLN A 110 -11.46 -0.08 24.13
N LYS A 111 -11.25 -1.09 24.97
CA LYS A 111 -10.31 -2.17 24.69
C LYS A 111 -10.74 -2.93 23.41
N ILE A 112 -11.99 -3.36 23.36
CA ILE A 112 -12.52 -4.14 22.23
C ILE A 112 -12.50 -3.32 20.94
N PHE A 113 -12.84 -2.04 21.00
CA PHE A 113 -12.81 -1.13 19.85
C PHE A 113 -11.41 -1.04 19.21
N LYS A 114 -10.37 -0.87 20.02
CA LYS A 114 -8.98 -0.85 19.56
C LYS A 114 -8.55 -2.18 18.94
N GLU A 115 -8.88 -3.30 19.59
CA GLU A 115 -8.61 -4.64 19.05
C GLU A 115 -9.28 -4.85 17.70
N GLU A 116 -10.50 -4.36 17.55
CA GLU A 116 -11.30 -4.44 16.32
C GLU A 116 -10.76 -3.56 15.19
N ILE A 117 -10.17 -2.40 15.49
CA ILE A 117 -9.41 -1.60 14.53
C ILE A 117 -8.18 -2.40 14.06
N GLY A 118 -7.40 -2.94 15.01
CA GLY A 118 -6.22 -3.74 14.71
C GLY A 118 -6.53 -4.97 13.84
N LYS A 119 -7.57 -5.73 14.17
CA LYS A 119 -8.01 -6.90 13.38
C LYS A 119 -8.39 -6.53 11.96
N ARG A 120 -9.15 -5.45 11.78
CA ARG A 120 -9.54 -4.96 10.44
C ARG A 120 -8.35 -4.47 9.64
N LEU A 121 -7.39 -3.79 10.27
CA LEU A 121 -6.18 -3.36 9.60
C LEU A 121 -5.30 -4.56 9.21
N MET A 122 -5.19 -5.58 10.08
CA MET A 122 -4.46 -6.83 9.81
C MET A 122 -5.08 -7.69 8.70
N SER A 123 -6.39 -7.56 8.41
CA SER A 123 -7.01 -8.30 7.30
C SER A 123 -6.37 -7.96 5.95
N GLY A 124 -5.82 -6.74 5.85
CA GLY A 124 -5.23 -6.20 4.64
C GLY A 124 -6.25 -5.80 3.57
N GLU A 125 -7.55 -5.80 3.88
CA GLU A 125 -8.58 -5.35 2.94
C GLU A 125 -8.41 -3.85 2.69
N ILE A 126 -8.05 -3.47 1.46
CA ILE A 126 -7.58 -2.12 1.12
C ILE A 126 -8.67 -1.07 1.32
N SER A 127 -9.91 -1.36 0.92
CA SER A 127 -11.08 -0.50 1.15
C SER A 127 -11.29 -0.23 2.65
N VAL A 128 -11.13 -1.25 3.48
CA VAL A 128 -11.27 -1.14 4.94
C VAL A 128 -10.11 -0.35 5.54
N ALA A 129 -8.88 -0.59 5.09
CA ALA A 129 -7.71 0.15 5.56
C ALA A 129 -7.82 1.65 5.22
N ILE A 130 -8.16 1.99 3.97
CA ILE A 130 -8.40 3.37 3.52
C ILE A 130 -9.49 4.01 4.37
N PHE A 131 -10.62 3.33 4.57
CA PHE A 131 -11.70 3.82 5.42
C PHE A 131 -11.24 4.10 6.85
N LEU A 132 -10.54 3.16 7.49
CA LEU A 132 -10.05 3.33 8.86
C LEU A 132 -9.09 4.52 8.99
N MET A 133 -8.21 4.71 8.00
CA MET A 133 -7.22 5.78 8.01
C MET A 133 -7.82 7.15 7.71
N ASN A 134 -8.73 7.24 6.74
CA ASN A 134 -9.39 8.49 6.35
C ASN A 134 -10.34 9.01 7.42
N GLU A 135 -11.03 8.11 8.11
CA GLU A 135 -11.95 8.46 9.21
C GLU A 135 -11.25 8.65 10.57
N GLY A 136 -9.90 8.62 10.59
CA GLY A 136 -9.11 8.86 11.80
C GLY A 136 -9.23 7.78 12.86
N TYR A 137 -9.54 6.53 12.49
CA TYR A 137 -9.63 5.44 13.47
C TYR A 137 -8.28 5.07 14.07
N LEU A 138 -7.18 5.30 13.36
CA LEU A 138 -5.85 4.99 13.88
C LEU A 138 -5.45 5.92 15.04
N ASP A 139 -6.07 7.09 15.16
CA ASP A 139 -5.83 8.04 16.26
C ASP A 139 -6.30 7.49 17.63
N PHE A 140 -7.08 6.41 17.63
CA PHE A 140 -7.47 5.70 18.84
C PHE A 140 -6.40 4.71 19.33
N LEU A 141 -5.41 4.38 18.50
CA LEU A 141 -4.32 3.48 18.84
C LEU A 141 -3.11 4.29 19.34
N THR A 142 -2.42 3.73 20.33
CA THR A 142 -1.11 4.23 20.76
C THR A 142 -0.03 3.82 19.77
N GLN A 143 1.13 4.48 19.80
CA GLN A 143 2.27 4.11 18.96
C GLN A 143 2.61 2.61 19.10
N ASN A 144 2.74 2.10 20.32
CA ASN A 144 3.04 0.69 20.56
C ASN A 144 1.96 -0.27 19.98
N GLU A 145 0.69 0.15 19.98
CA GLU A 145 -0.40 -0.64 19.39
C GLU A 145 -0.31 -0.63 17.85
N LEU A 146 0.04 0.52 17.24
CA LEU A 146 0.30 0.62 15.81
C LEU A 146 1.51 -0.23 15.42
N ASP A 147 2.65 -0.08 16.12
CA ASP A 147 3.87 -0.85 15.89
C ASP A 147 3.59 -2.37 15.95
N SER A 148 2.75 -2.80 16.90
CA SER A 148 2.34 -4.20 17.04
C SER A 148 1.51 -4.69 15.84
N VAL A 149 0.61 -3.86 15.32
CA VAL A 149 -0.23 -4.20 14.15
C VAL A 149 0.58 -4.22 12.87
N PHE A 150 1.35 -3.17 12.59
CA PHE A 150 2.14 -3.03 11.36
C PHE A 150 3.37 -3.95 11.34
N GLY A 151 4.01 -4.17 12.48
CA GLY A 151 5.13 -5.10 12.64
C GLY A 151 4.70 -6.58 12.69
N SER A 152 3.40 -6.87 12.67
CA SER A 152 2.90 -8.23 12.67
C SER A 152 3.27 -8.96 11.38
N PRO A 153 3.78 -10.20 11.44
CA PRO A 153 4.04 -11.00 10.24
C PRO A 153 2.75 -11.36 9.48
N ASN A 154 1.59 -11.20 10.12
CA ASN A 154 0.27 -11.40 9.52
C ASN A 154 -0.29 -10.13 8.89
N PHE A 155 0.43 -9.00 8.94
CA PHE A 155 0.00 -7.76 8.32
C PHE A 155 0.09 -7.87 6.79
N LYS A 156 -1.06 -7.88 6.12
CA LYS A 156 -1.16 -8.18 4.68
C LYS A 156 -1.29 -6.95 3.79
N LEU A 157 -1.57 -5.77 4.35
CA LEU A 157 -1.95 -4.59 3.57
C LEU A 157 -0.89 -4.22 2.52
N PHE A 158 0.39 -4.22 2.90
CA PHE A 158 1.48 -3.95 1.94
C PHE A 158 1.46 -4.92 0.76
N ASN A 159 1.41 -6.22 1.03
CA ASN A 159 1.41 -7.24 -0.03
C ASN A 159 0.16 -7.13 -0.89
N ASN A 160 -1.02 -6.94 -0.28
CA ASN A 160 -2.26 -6.77 -1.03
C ASN A 160 -2.20 -5.55 -1.96
N ILE A 161 -1.64 -4.43 -1.50
CA ILE A 161 -1.46 -3.24 -2.34
C ILE A 161 -0.48 -3.54 -3.47
N PHE A 162 0.65 -4.18 -3.15
CA PHE A 162 1.64 -4.58 -4.14
C PHE A 162 1.04 -5.49 -5.21
N ASP A 163 0.25 -6.48 -4.80
CA ASP A 163 -0.42 -7.43 -5.68
C ASP A 163 -1.47 -6.73 -6.54
N ILE A 164 -2.16 -5.70 -6.04
CA ILE A 164 -3.05 -4.86 -6.87
C ILE A 164 -2.27 -4.17 -7.99
N TYR A 165 -1.11 -3.59 -7.70
CA TYR A 165 -0.26 -3.00 -8.73
C TYR A 165 0.29 -4.04 -9.72
N LYS A 166 0.48 -5.27 -9.26
CA LYS A 166 0.93 -6.38 -10.10
C LYS A 166 -0.16 -6.86 -11.06
N ASP A 167 -1.35 -7.10 -10.52
CA ASP A 167 -2.45 -7.75 -11.24
C ASP A 167 -3.20 -6.79 -12.16
N ASN A 168 -3.11 -5.46 -11.94
CA ASN A 168 -3.93 -4.48 -12.65
C ASN A 168 -3.21 -3.17 -12.99
N TYR A 169 -3.06 -2.91 -14.28
CA TYR A 169 -2.88 -1.54 -14.80
C TYR A 169 -4.18 -0.70 -14.73
N ASN A 170 -5.32 -1.28 -14.34
CA ASN A 170 -6.65 -0.65 -14.32
C ASN A 170 -7.16 -0.34 -12.90
N ILE A 171 -6.28 0.01 -11.98
CA ILE A 171 -6.70 0.62 -10.71
C ILE A 171 -7.39 1.95 -11.06
N SER A 172 -8.54 2.26 -10.45
CA SER A 172 -9.13 3.59 -10.62
C SER A 172 -8.15 4.64 -10.12
N PHE A 173 -8.09 5.79 -10.79
CA PHE A 173 -7.22 6.90 -10.39
C PHE A 173 -7.46 7.29 -8.91
N ASP A 174 -8.72 7.25 -8.47
CA ASP A 174 -9.09 7.53 -7.07
C ASP A 174 -8.45 6.53 -6.08
N LEU A 175 -8.53 5.22 -6.36
CA LEU A 175 -7.93 4.20 -5.50
C LEU A 175 -6.40 4.30 -5.51
N TYR A 176 -5.81 4.65 -6.66
CA TYR A 176 -4.37 4.92 -6.75
C TYR A 176 -3.96 6.10 -5.85
N CYS A 177 -4.70 7.20 -5.89
CA CYS A 177 -4.44 8.36 -5.02
C CYS A 177 -4.60 8.01 -3.54
N ASP A 178 -5.66 7.30 -3.16
CA ASP A 178 -5.88 6.88 -1.77
C ASP A 178 -4.73 6.01 -1.25
N VAL A 179 -4.24 5.08 -2.07
CA VAL A 179 -3.10 4.22 -1.73
C VAL A 179 -1.81 5.04 -1.58
N LEU A 180 -1.55 5.99 -2.47
CA LEU A 180 -0.38 6.86 -2.35
C LEU A 180 -0.41 7.71 -1.08
N ASP A 181 -1.56 8.29 -0.76
CA ASP A 181 -1.71 9.10 0.45
C ASP A 181 -1.55 8.26 1.72
N LEU A 182 -2.02 7.02 1.69
CA LEU A 182 -1.80 6.02 2.73
C LEU A 182 -0.30 5.73 2.93
N TYR A 183 0.46 5.51 1.86
CA TYR A 183 1.92 5.32 1.96
C TYR A 183 2.63 6.55 2.50
N LYS A 184 2.27 7.75 2.04
CA LYS A 184 2.90 8.99 2.52
C LYS A 184 2.63 9.22 4.00
N LYS A 185 1.42 8.94 4.46
CA LYS A 185 1.01 9.18 5.85
C LYS A 185 1.58 8.15 6.82
N TYR A 186 1.77 6.91 6.39
CA TYR A 186 2.17 5.79 7.24
C TYR A 186 3.45 5.10 6.77
N SER A 187 4.33 5.86 6.09
CA SER A 187 5.53 5.31 5.45
C SER A 187 6.46 4.55 6.39
N GLU A 188 6.67 5.08 7.61
CA GLU A 188 7.50 4.45 8.64
C GLU A 188 7.08 3.01 8.96
N TYR A 189 5.78 2.72 8.87
CA TYR A 189 5.22 1.41 9.14
C TYR A 189 5.30 0.46 7.94
N PHE A 190 5.26 0.99 6.72
CA PHE A 190 5.40 0.21 5.49
C PHE A 190 6.85 -0.07 5.13
N PHE A 191 7.79 0.73 5.64
CA PHE A 191 9.20 0.60 5.30
C PHE A 191 9.77 -0.81 5.54
N PRO A 192 9.56 -1.48 6.69
CA PRO A 192 10.07 -2.84 6.89
C PRO A 192 9.59 -3.84 5.84
N SER A 193 8.30 -3.76 5.46
CA SER A 193 7.72 -4.62 4.42
C SER A 193 8.28 -4.29 3.03
N LEU A 194 8.44 -3.01 2.71
CA LEU A 194 9.05 -2.57 1.46
C LEU A 194 10.52 -3.01 1.38
N LYS A 195 11.30 -2.84 2.45
CA LYS A 195 12.69 -3.30 2.54
C LYS A 195 12.77 -4.82 2.32
N GLN A 196 11.93 -5.60 2.99
CA GLN A 196 11.87 -7.06 2.82
C GLN A 196 11.51 -7.44 1.38
N LYS A 197 10.52 -6.78 0.78
CA LYS A 197 10.11 -7.01 -0.60
C LYS A 197 11.23 -6.68 -1.57
N LEU A 198 11.92 -5.56 -1.39
CA LEU A 198 13.08 -5.19 -2.19
C LEU A 198 14.21 -6.22 -2.08
N HIS A 199 14.57 -6.67 -0.88
CA HIS A 199 15.52 -7.77 -0.72
C HIS A 199 15.09 -9.03 -1.49
N HIS A 200 13.79 -9.38 -1.43
CA HIS A 200 13.26 -10.50 -2.19
C HIS A 200 13.41 -10.29 -3.70
N ILE A 201 12.95 -9.14 -4.21
CA ILE A 201 13.02 -8.74 -5.62
C ILE A 201 14.44 -8.89 -6.16
N PHE A 202 15.44 -8.43 -5.41
CA PHE A 202 16.83 -8.53 -5.87
C PHE A 202 17.43 -9.92 -5.72
N LYS A 203 17.04 -10.67 -4.67
CA LYS A 203 17.44 -12.07 -4.53
C LYS A 203 16.90 -12.92 -5.69
N THR A 204 15.68 -12.64 -6.14
CA THR A 204 15.04 -13.35 -7.26
C THR A 204 15.31 -12.73 -8.62
N ARG A 205 15.90 -11.52 -8.65
CA ARG A 205 16.12 -10.70 -9.85
C ARG A 205 14.83 -10.41 -10.63
N SER A 206 13.73 -10.23 -9.91
CA SER A 206 12.40 -9.98 -10.49
C SER A 206 12.32 -8.55 -11.05
N VAL A 207 12.46 -8.39 -12.36
CA VAL A 207 12.34 -7.07 -13.01
C VAL A 207 10.94 -6.54 -12.86
N GLU A 208 9.93 -7.36 -13.15
CA GLU A 208 8.51 -7.04 -13.05
C GLU A 208 8.17 -6.40 -11.70
N ASP A 209 8.60 -7.02 -10.61
CA ASP A 209 8.34 -6.50 -9.28
C ASP A 209 9.10 -5.18 -9.02
N LEU A 210 10.30 -5.00 -9.59
CA LEU A 210 11.02 -3.73 -9.53
C LEU A 210 10.30 -2.62 -10.31
N ILE A 211 9.70 -2.95 -11.46
CA ILE A 211 8.82 -2.04 -12.21
C ILE A 211 7.71 -1.54 -11.30
N ILE A 212 7.04 -2.48 -10.65
CA ILE A 212 5.92 -2.20 -9.76
C ILE A 212 6.34 -1.23 -8.67
N VAL A 213 7.46 -1.47 -7.95
CA VAL A 213 7.91 -0.53 -6.90
C VAL A 213 8.13 0.88 -7.45
N LYS A 214 8.66 0.99 -8.68
CA LYS A 214 8.88 2.29 -9.33
C LYS A 214 7.57 2.97 -9.75
N THR A 215 6.73 2.28 -10.49
CA THR A 215 5.50 2.86 -11.07
C THR A 215 4.45 3.19 -10.00
N SER A 216 4.40 2.41 -8.93
CA SER A 216 3.59 2.68 -7.74
C SER A 216 4.12 3.82 -6.87
N GLN A 217 5.27 4.42 -7.22
CA GLN A 217 5.95 5.45 -6.44
C GLN A 217 6.25 5.02 -4.99
N LEU A 218 6.34 3.72 -4.71
CA LEU A 218 6.62 3.21 -3.35
C LEU A 218 7.95 3.74 -2.81
N TRP A 219 8.91 4.03 -3.69
CA TRP A 219 10.17 4.70 -3.32
C TRP A 219 9.98 6.05 -2.63
N THR A 220 8.91 6.79 -2.97
CA THR A 220 8.64 8.12 -2.38
C THR A 220 8.26 8.03 -0.91
N SER A 221 7.89 6.84 -0.43
CA SER A 221 7.64 6.59 0.98
C SER A 221 8.93 6.37 1.79
N LEU A 222 10.07 6.13 1.14
CA LEU A 222 11.34 5.91 1.84
C LEU A 222 11.88 7.22 2.42
N LEU A 223 12.17 7.23 3.72
CA LEU A 223 12.95 8.30 4.32
C LEU A 223 14.41 8.21 3.85
N ASN A 224 15.15 9.32 3.96
CA ASN A 224 16.56 9.31 3.56
C ASN A 224 17.38 8.32 4.40
N ASP A 225 17.11 8.21 5.71
CA ASP A 225 17.81 7.31 6.63
C ASP A 225 17.56 5.84 6.28
N ASP A 226 16.31 5.49 5.99
CA ASP A 226 15.88 4.19 5.50
C ASP A 226 16.65 3.79 4.23
N PHE A 227 16.80 4.76 3.33
CA PHE A 227 17.53 4.56 2.09
C PHE A 227 19.04 4.39 2.32
N TYR A 228 19.64 5.15 3.24
CA TYR A 228 21.05 4.95 3.64
C TYR A 228 21.30 3.57 4.22
N GLU A 229 20.37 3.05 5.05
CA GLU A 229 20.45 1.69 5.56
C GLU A 229 20.45 0.67 4.40
N MET A 230 19.56 0.85 3.42
CA MET A 230 19.53 0.03 2.21
C MET A 230 20.83 0.11 1.39
N LEU A 231 21.43 1.29 1.27
CA LEU A 231 22.72 1.46 0.60
C LEU A 231 23.84 0.68 1.29
N ASN A 232 23.91 0.74 2.61
CA ASN A 232 24.93 0.04 3.40
C ASN A 232 24.78 -1.48 3.32
N ASP A 233 23.56 -1.98 3.13
CA ASP A 233 23.28 -3.40 2.94
C ASP A 233 23.64 -3.92 1.52
N GLY A 234 24.27 -3.09 0.67
CA GLY A 234 24.68 -3.44 -0.69
C GLY A 234 23.51 -3.54 -1.67
N LEU A 235 22.33 -3.05 -1.30
CA LEU A 235 21.12 -3.19 -2.09
C LEU A 235 21.22 -2.48 -3.44
N LEU A 236 21.90 -1.32 -3.51
CA LEU A 236 22.09 -0.59 -4.77
C LEU A 236 22.99 -1.35 -5.76
N GLU A 237 24.03 -2.03 -5.28
CA GLU A 237 24.83 -2.90 -6.15
C GLU A 237 23.95 -4.04 -6.69
N ASN A 238 23.07 -4.60 -5.86
CA ASN A 238 22.12 -5.63 -6.29
C ASN A 238 21.06 -5.10 -7.28
N ILE A 239 20.60 -3.84 -7.14
CA ILE A 239 19.74 -3.17 -8.12
C ILE A 239 20.43 -3.14 -9.47
N LEU A 240 21.68 -2.64 -9.50
CA LEU A 240 22.43 -2.49 -10.72
C LEU A 240 22.77 -3.87 -11.33
N ILE A 241 23.13 -4.86 -10.51
CA ILE A 241 23.34 -6.23 -10.98
C ILE A 241 22.05 -6.83 -11.57
N THR A 242 20.92 -6.65 -10.90
CA THR A 242 19.62 -7.14 -11.37
C THR A 242 19.30 -6.52 -12.73
N LEU A 243 19.28 -5.19 -12.81
CA LEU A 243 19.01 -4.45 -14.04
C LEU A 243 19.96 -4.81 -15.19
N THR A 244 21.23 -5.11 -14.90
CA THR A 244 22.21 -5.44 -15.94
C THR A 244 22.17 -6.91 -16.38
N GLN A 245 21.52 -7.80 -15.61
CA GLN A 245 21.43 -9.24 -15.89
C GLN A 245 20.06 -9.68 -16.41
N SER A 246 19.06 -8.82 -16.35
CA SER A 246 17.72 -9.07 -16.87
C SER A 246 17.70 -9.22 -18.39
N ASN A 247 16.72 -10.00 -18.90
CA ASN A 247 16.55 -10.09 -20.34
C ASN A 247 16.12 -8.74 -20.91
N PHE A 248 16.57 -8.47 -22.13
CA PHE A 248 16.34 -7.23 -22.86
C PHE A 248 14.84 -6.92 -23.05
N ASP A 249 14.03 -7.94 -23.29
CA ASP A 249 12.59 -7.78 -23.53
C ASP A 249 11.85 -7.28 -22.28
N GLU A 250 12.16 -7.83 -21.11
CA GLU A 250 11.58 -7.41 -19.82
C GLU A 250 11.95 -5.97 -19.47
N LEU A 251 13.19 -5.57 -19.76
CA LEU A 251 13.65 -4.19 -19.59
C LEU A 251 13.01 -3.24 -20.59
N ASN A 252 12.74 -3.67 -21.82
CA ASN A 252 12.09 -2.80 -22.80
C ASN A 252 10.67 -2.43 -22.37
N GLU A 253 9.90 -3.36 -21.80
CA GLU A 253 8.61 -3.03 -21.17
C GLU A 253 8.79 -2.05 -20.00
N PHE A 254 9.81 -2.29 -19.17
CA PHE A 254 10.21 -1.34 -18.11
C PHE A 254 10.65 0.01 -18.64
N ILE A 255 11.15 0.17 -19.86
CA ILE A 255 11.62 1.47 -20.37
C ILE A 255 10.50 2.18 -21.14
N ASN A 256 9.60 1.42 -21.76
CA ASN A 256 8.52 1.95 -22.58
C ASN A 256 7.38 2.59 -21.76
N ASN A 257 7.25 2.33 -20.46
CA ASN A 257 6.19 2.91 -19.60
C ASN A 257 6.45 4.39 -19.19
N ASP A 258 7.00 5.20 -20.10
CA ASP A 258 7.09 6.66 -20.04
C ASP A 258 7.91 7.22 -18.85
N PHE A 259 9.19 6.83 -18.80
CA PHE A 259 10.15 7.31 -17.80
C PHE A 259 10.75 8.65 -18.18
N ALA A 260 9.96 9.71 -18.05
CA ALA A 260 10.46 11.08 -18.05
C ALA A 260 11.13 11.40 -16.69
N GLY A 261 12.29 10.80 -16.40
CA GLY A 261 13.02 11.10 -15.17
C GLY A 261 14.03 10.04 -14.72
N SER A 262 14.61 10.28 -13.55
CA SER A 262 15.50 9.34 -12.89
C SER A 262 14.80 8.03 -12.51
N ILE A 263 15.59 6.98 -12.25
CA ILE A 263 15.09 5.76 -11.62
C ILE A 263 14.64 6.01 -10.20
N PHE A 264 15.34 6.91 -9.49
CA PHE A 264 15.10 7.20 -8.09
C PHE A 264 14.40 8.55 -7.92
N PRO A 265 13.63 8.74 -6.84
CA PRO A 265 13.12 10.04 -6.44
C PRO A 265 14.24 11.09 -6.26
N GLU A 266 13.95 12.37 -6.48
CA GLU A 266 14.94 13.47 -6.40
C GLU A 266 15.70 13.53 -5.06
N ASN A 267 15.02 13.23 -3.94
CA ASN A 267 15.66 13.22 -2.62
C ASN A 267 16.66 12.07 -2.46
N ILE A 268 16.48 10.98 -3.22
CA ILE A 268 17.36 9.82 -3.23
C ILE A 268 18.47 10.00 -4.26
N ASP A 269 18.18 10.62 -5.40
CA ASP A 269 19.13 10.82 -6.51
C ASP A 269 20.47 11.39 -6.07
N ALA A 270 20.44 12.45 -5.25
CA ALA A 270 21.64 13.08 -4.73
C ALA A 270 22.47 12.15 -3.84
N LEU A 271 21.83 11.20 -3.15
CA LEU A 271 22.49 10.25 -2.25
C LEU A 271 23.20 9.13 -3.02
N VAL A 272 22.64 8.75 -4.18
CA VAL A 272 23.15 7.63 -4.98
C VAL A 272 24.06 8.03 -6.12
N GLU A 273 24.14 9.33 -6.42
CA GLU A 273 24.85 9.85 -7.59
C GLU A 273 26.26 9.27 -7.73
N ASP A 274 27.09 9.38 -6.70
CA ASP A 274 28.46 8.89 -6.75
C ASP A 274 28.55 7.36 -6.89
N ILE A 275 27.64 6.61 -6.26
CA ILE A 275 27.64 5.16 -6.32
C ILE A 275 27.26 4.68 -7.72
N ILE A 276 26.22 5.28 -8.31
CA ILE A 276 25.77 4.98 -9.68
C ILE A 276 26.86 5.40 -10.67
N ARG A 277 27.43 6.60 -10.53
CA ARG A 277 28.53 7.11 -11.35
C ARG A 277 29.70 6.13 -11.41
N LEU A 278 30.16 5.64 -10.26
CA LEU A 278 31.27 4.66 -10.19
C LEU A 278 30.91 3.33 -10.87
N HIS A 279 29.67 2.86 -10.73
CA HIS A 279 29.20 1.63 -11.39
C HIS A 279 29.09 1.79 -12.90
N VAL A 280 28.53 2.90 -13.38
CA VAL A 280 28.46 3.23 -14.81
C VAL A 280 29.87 3.22 -15.42
N LEU A 281 30.84 3.86 -14.76
CA LEU A 281 32.24 3.82 -15.18
C LEU A 281 32.83 2.42 -15.20
N LYS A 282 32.48 1.56 -14.24
CA LYS A 282 32.91 0.14 -14.19
C LYS A 282 32.32 -0.66 -15.35
N ILE A 283 31.07 -0.42 -15.72
CA ILE A 283 30.38 -1.05 -16.86
C ILE A 283 31.10 -0.71 -18.17
N PHE A 284 31.38 0.57 -18.43
CA PHE A 284 32.08 0.99 -19.65
C PHE A 284 33.47 0.33 -19.80
N ARG A 285 34.18 0.11 -18.68
CA ARG A 285 35.48 -0.61 -18.69
C ARG A 285 35.37 -2.08 -19.09
N LYS A 286 34.25 -2.75 -18.76
CA LYS A 286 34.01 -4.16 -19.14
C LYS A 286 33.70 -4.32 -20.63
N LYS A 287 33.28 -3.25 -21.31
CA LYS A 287 32.95 -3.22 -22.75
C LYS A 287 31.83 -4.18 -23.18
N GLU A 288 30.91 -4.49 -22.26
CA GLU A 288 29.76 -5.36 -22.54
C GLU A 288 28.63 -4.54 -23.18
N ILE A 289 28.48 -4.65 -24.50
CA ILE A 289 27.55 -3.85 -25.33
C ILE A 289 26.12 -3.86 -24.78
N ASN A 290 25.59 -5.05 -24.47
CA ASN A 290 24.20 -5.20 -24.01
C ASN A 290 23.97 -4.43 -22.70
N ILE A 291 24.93 -4.47 -21.78
CA ILE A 291 24.86 -3.75 -20.51
C ILE A 291 24.89 -2.23 -20.73
N ILE A 292 25.70 -1.76 -21.69
CA ILE A 292 25.76 -0.34 -22.02
C ILE A 292 24.45 0.14 -22.66
N ILE A 293 23.82 -0.68 -23.52
CA ILE A 293 22.50 -0.37 -24.07
C ILE A 293 21.48 -0.22 -22.92
N ILE A 294 21.46 -1.15 -21.98
CA ILE A 294 20.57 -1.08 -20.80
C ILE A 294 20.82 0.21 -20.01
N LEU A 295 22.09 0.56 -19.75
CA LEU A 295 22.48 1.77 -19.05
C LEU A 295 21.94 3.04 -19.72
N LEU A 296 22.09 3.14 -21.05
CA LEU A 296 21.57 4.25 -21.84
C LEU A 296 20.05 4.34 -21.76
N LYS A 297 19.37 3.20 -21.93
CA LYS A 297 17.91 3.14 -21.86
C LYS A 297 17.38 3.51 -20.47
N LEU A 298 18.11 3.14 -19.43
CA LEU A 298 17.83 3.51 -18.04
C LEU A 298 18.26 4.93 -17.66
N ARG A 299 18.82 5.70 -18.60
CA ARG A 299 19.31 7.07 -18.40
C ARG A 299 20.33 7.22 -17.25
N LEU A 300 21.01 6.14 -16.88
CA LEU A 300 22.02 6.15 -15.81
C LEU A 300 23.26 6.99 -16.16
N TYR A 301 23.39 7.42 -17.42
CA TYR A 301 24.43 8.36 -17.84
C TYR A 301 24.23 9.78 -17.27
N PHE A 302 23.04 10.14 -16.78
CA PHE A 302 22.81 11.44 -16.14
C PHE A 302 23.59 11.64 -14.84
N TYR A 303 24.07 10.55 -14.23
CA TYR A 303 24.94 10.61 -13.05
C TYR A 303 26.42 10.81 -13.40
N LEU A 304 26.77 10.93 -14.68
CA LEU A 304 28.14 11.20 -15.11
C LEU A 304 28.39 12.70 -15.22
N ASN A 305 29.42 13.20 -14.55
CA ASN A 305 29.89 14.56 -14.79
C ASN A 305 30.63 14.67 -16.14
N GLU A 306 30.88 15.92 -16.58
CA GLU A 306 31.58 16.23 -17.82
C GLU A 306 32.91 15.46 -17.99
N LYS A 307 33.71 15.35 -16.93
CA LYS A 307 35.03 14.70 -17.00
C LYS A 307 34.88 13.20 -17.26
N ASP A 308 33.89 12.58 -16.64
CA ASP A 308 33.59 11.15 -16.82
C ASP A 308 33.09 10.88 -18.25
N LEU A 309 32.22 11.74 -18.79
CA LEU A 309 31.73 11.67 -20.17
C LEU A 309 32.86 11.81 -21.20
N ARG A 310 33.71 12.84 -21.05
CA ARG A 310 34.89 13.05 -21.92
C ARG A 310 35.80 11.83 -21.91
N LYS A 311 36.04 11.27 -20.73
CA LYS A 311 36.85 10.06 -20.59
C LYS A 311 36.23 8.89 -21.33
N ILE A 312 34.93 8.63 -21.15
CA ILE A 312 34.24 7.53 -21.82
C ILE A 312 34.32 7.69 -23.34
N ILE A 313 34.07 8.88 -23.89
CA ILE A 313 34.19 9.10 -25.34
C ILE A 313 35.59 8.78 -25.83
N VAL A 314 36.61 9.35 -25.21
CA VAL A 314 38.00 9.17 -25.65
C VAL A 314 38.42 7.69 -25.58
N THR A 315 37.98 6.95 -24.55
CA THR A 315 38.42 5.56 -24.35
C THR A 315 37.49 4.51 -24.96
N HIS A 316 36.25 4.86 -25.29
CA HIS A 316 35.19 3.93 -25.70
C HIS A 316 34.36 4.43 -26.90
N PHE A 317 34.88 5.33 -27.73
CA PHE A 317 34.18 5.86 -28.91
C PHE A 317 33.59 4.76 -29.82
N ASP A 318 34.42 3.81 -30.27
CA ASP A 318 33.97 2.73 -31.17
C ASP A 318 32.84 1.88 -30.56
N LEU A 319 32.88 1.70 -29.24
CA LEU A 319 31.88 0.95 -28.50
C LEU A 319 30.56 1.73 -28.42
N LEU A 320 30.63 3.04 -28.13
CA LEU A 320 29.46 3.92 -28.14
C LEU A 320 28.83 4.00 -29.52
N PHE A 321 29.64 4.16 -30.57
CA PHE A 321 29.16 4.17 -31.95
C PHE A 321 28.41 2.88 -32.28
N LYS A 322 29.01 1.72 -31.95
CA LYS A 322 28.35 0.42 -32.16
C LYS A 322 27.04 0.29 -31.39
N VAL A 323 27.00 0.77 -30.14
CA VAL A 323 25.78 0.78 -29.31
C VAL A 323 24.70 1.65 -29.96
N ILE A 324 25.03 2.87 -30.39
CA ILE A 324 24.09 3.79 -31.04
C ILE A 324 23.54 3.16 -32.32
N SER A 325 24.39 2.59 -33.17
CA SER A 325 23.94 1.92 -34.40
C SER A 325 23.03 0.72 -34.13
N ILE A 326 23.25 -0.04 -33.04
CA ILE A 326 22.32 -1.12 -32.66
C ILE A 326 20.95 -0.55 -32.30
N ILE A 327 20.93 0.52 -31.49
CA ILE A 327 19.69 1.15 -31.04
C ILE A 327 18.92 1.80 -32.21
N GLU A 328 19.61 2.46 -33.16
CA GLU A 328 18.98 3.05 -34.36
C GLU A 328 18.29 1.99 -35.23
N ASN A 329 18.88 0.81 -35.35
CA ASN A 329 18.33 -0.29 -36.13
C ASN A 329 17.08 -0.95 -35.49
N GLU A 330 16.81 -0.71 -34.20
CA GLU A 330 15.62 -1.25 -33.52
C GLU A 330 14.31 -0.54 -33.95
N ASN A 331 14.37 0.54 -34.74
CA ASN A 331 13.19 1.23 -35.33
C ASN A 331 12.07 1.56 -34.32
N ASN A 332 12.42 1.94 -33.09
CA ASN A 332 11.46 2.33 -32.06
C ASN A 332 11.63 3.83 -31.77
N GLU A 333 10.57 4.62 -32.00
CA GLU A 333 10.55 6.08 -31.83
C GLU A 333 11.05 6.53 -30.44
N LYS A 334 10.72 5.78 -29.38
CA LYS A 334 11.19 6.07 -28.02
C LYS A 334 12.72 5.96 -27.87
N PHE A 335 13.36 5.11 -28.66
CA PHE A 335 14.82 4.98 -28.62
C PHE A 335 15.53 6.13 -29.32
N TYR A 336 14.91 6.72 -30.35
CA TYR A 336 15.43 7.95 -30.94
C TYR A 336 15.42 9.09 -29.92
N GLU A 337 14.39 9.20 -29.08
CA GLU A 337 14.37 10.17 -27.98
C GLU A 337 15.50 9.92 -26.98
N ILE A 338 15.76 8.67 -26.59
CA ILE A 338 16.86 8.35 -25.66
C ILE A 338 18.23 8.68 -26.27
N ILE A 339 18.45 8.39 -27.56
CA ILE A 339 19.68 8.77 -28.26
C ILE A 339 19.80 10.28 -28.33
N ASN A 340 18.74 10.99 -28.71
CA ASN A 340 18.74 12.45 -28.80
C ASN A 340 19.00 13.09 -27.43
N ASP A 341 18.35 12.61 -26.37
CA ASP A 341 18.57 13.05 -24.99
C ASP A 341 20.03 12.81 -24.57
N PHE A 342 20.59 11.65 -24.93
CA PHE A 342 21.99 11.33 -24.69
C PHE A 342 22.91 12.29 -25.44
N LEU A 343 22.72 12.47 -26.75
CA LEU A 343 23.53 13.37 -27.57
C LEU A 343 23.42 14.83 -27.13
N ASP A 344 22.22 15.30 -26.79
CA ASP A 344 21.98 16.65 -26.27
C ASP A 344 22.67 16.82 -24.90
N TYR A 345 22.69 15.78 -24.05
CA TYR A 345 23.45 15.78 -22.81
C TYR A 345 24.96 15.93 -23.06
N PHE A 346 25.52 15.26 -24.08
CA PHE A 346 26.93 15.46 -24.48
C PHE A 346 27.20 16.84 -25.07
N HIS A 347 26.26 17.36 -25.86
CA HIS A 347 26.35 18.68 -26.45
C HIS A 347 26.35 19.78 -25.37
N LYS A 348 25.54 19.64 -24.32
CA LYS A 348 25.51 20.55 -23.16
C LYS A 348 26.90 20.79 -22.56
N PHE A 349 27.79 19.80 -22.64
CA PHE A 349 29.15 19.88 -22.13
C PHE A 349 30.21 20.22 -23.20
N ASN A 350 29.81 20.61 -24.41
CA ASN A 350 30.71 20.87 -25.54
C ASN A 350 31.70 19.70 -25.77
N ILE A 351 31.20 18.46 -25.73
CA ILE A 351 32.04 17.26 -25.91
C ILE A 351 32.00 16.77 -27.36
N ILE A 352 30.85 16.87 -28.02
CA ILE A 352 30.64 16.49 -29.42
C ILE A 352 29.97 17.66 -30.13
N ASP A 353 30.37 17.93 -31.38
CA ASP A 353 29.69 18.88 -32.26
C ASP A 353 28.40 18.23 -32.80
N LYS A 354 27.26 18.93 -32.83
CA LYS A 354 25.93 18.32 -33.05
C LYS A 354 25.71 17.70 -34.46
N LYS A 355 26.67 17.87 -35.37
CA LYS A 355 26.62 17.38 -36.76
C LYS A 355 27.29 16.02 -36.89
#